data_AF-A0A420JBW1-F1
#
_entry.id   AF-A0A420JBW1-F1
#
_cell.length_a   1.000
_cell.length_b   1.000
_cell.length_c   1.000
_cell.angle_alpha   90.00
_cell.angle_beta   90.00
_cell.angle_gamma   90.00
#
_symmetry.space_group_name_H-M   'P 1'
#
loop_
_entity.id
_entity.type
_entity.pdbx_description
1 polymer ?
#
loop_
_entity_poly.entity_id
_entity_poly.type
_entity_poly.pdbx_seq_one_letter_code
_entity_poly.pdbx_strand_id
1 'polypeptide(L)'
;HTKSVQSYHGKRYKAKETSEADRSNIRALANTGMPRRNISNLLHLTERQGQYALTQSVTPKNNRTGRKHAISSDKAQELVNWALSDGSHRHAKFSEIPTIAPHLNLVNVGEKAIRSALKRNGYERRVAKKR
;
A
#
# COMPACT_ATOMS: atom_id res chain seq x y z
N HIS A 1 -52.32 22.83 -5.85
CA HIS A 1 -51.14 22.83 -4.96
C HIS A 1 -49.91 22.35 -5.73
N THR A 2 -49.22 23.28 -6.40
CA THR A 2 -47.98 23.02 -7.15
C THR A 2 -46.80 23.06 -6.18
N LYS A 3 -46.18 21.90 -5.91
CA LYS A 3 -44.97 21.82 -5.08
C LYS A 3 -43.81 22.50 -5.81
N SER A 4 -43.34 23.61 -5.25
CA SER A 4 -42.11 24.29 -5.63
C SER A 4 -40.93 23.31 -5.55
N VAL A 5 -40.33 22.98 -6.70
CA VAL A 5 -39.07 22.25 -6.76
C VAL A 5 -37.97 23.28 -6.52
N GLN A 6 -37.63 23.50 -5.25
CA GLN A 6 -36.46 24.29 -4.90
C GLN A 6 -35.22 23.61 -5.48
N SER A 7 -34.61 24.25 -6.48
CA SER A 7 -33.29 23.90 -6.99
C SER A 7 -32.25 24.20 -5.90
N TYR A 8 -32.03 23.21 -5.03
CA TYR A 8 -30.90 23.26 -4.11
C TYR A 8 -29.63 23.18 -4.96
N HIS A 9 -28.78 24.21 -4.95
CA HIS A 9 -27.38 24.07 -5.34
C HIS A 9 -26.66 23.43 -4.14
N GLY A 10 -26.07 22.24 -4.35
CA GLY A 10 -25.47 21.47 -3.25
C GLY A 10 -24.25 22.18 -2.70
N LYS A 11 -24.17 22.33 -1.37
CA LYS A 11 -22.96 22.83 -0.72
C LYS A 11 -21.79 21.92 -1.13
N ARG A 12 -20.77 22.51 -1.78
CA ARG A 12 -19.55 21.81 -2.16
C ARG A 12 -18.62 21.73 -0.94
N TYR A 13 -18.76 20.67 -0.15
CA TYR A 13 -17.82 20.37 0.93
C TYR A 13 -16.44 20.02 0.36
N LYS A 14 -15.35 20.47 1.03
CA LYS A 14 -14.00 19.98 0.70
C LYS A 14 -13.93 18.48 0.97
N ALA A 15 -13.28 17.74 0.08
CA ALA A 15 -13.15 16.29 0.20
C ALA A 15 -12.25 15.93 1.40
N LYS A 16 -12.86 15.57 2.54
CA LYS A 16 -12.18 14.90 3.66
C LYS A 16 -12.14 13.39 3.42
N GLU A 17 -11.20 12.67 4.02
CA GLU A 17 -11.22 11.20 3.96
C GLU A 17 -12.50 10.65 4.61
N THR A 18 -13.14 9.65 3.99
CA THR A 18 -14.38 9.04 4.51
C THR A 18 -14.00 7.85 5.38
N SER A 19 -14.15 8.02 6.69
CA SER A 19 -13.82 6.99 7.68
C SER A 19 -14.82 5.83 7.63
N GLU A 20 -14.49 4.73 8.32
CA GLU A 20 -15.41 3.60 8.52
C GLU A 20 -16.66 4.02 9.30
N ALA A 21 -16.51 4.88 10.32
CA ALA A 21 -17.63 5.43 11.08
C ALA A 21 -18.56 6.27 10.18
N ASP A 22 -18.00 7.11 9.29
CA ASP A 22 -18.80 7.87 8.33
C ASP A 22 -19.61 6.94 7.41
N ARG A 23 -19.00 5.84 6.93
CA ARG A 23 -19.69 4.85 6.09
C ARG A 23 -20.82 4.13 6.83
N SER A 24 -20.59 3.77 8.09
CA SER A 24 -21.63 3.19 8.96
C SER A 24 -22.79 4.16 9.17
N ASN A 25 -22.50 5.43 9.45
CA ASN A 25 -23.52 6.48 9.63
C ASN A 25 -24.31 6.72 8.35
N ILE A 26 -23.64 6.78 7.18
CA ILE A 26 -24.30 6.93 5.88
C ILE A 26 -25.30 5.79 5.65
N ARG A 27 -24.91 4.54 5.94
CA ARG A 27 -25.78 3.38 5.77
C ARG A 27 -26.94 3.38 6.76
N ALA A 28 -26.67 3.69 8.04
CA ALA A 28 -27.71 3.78 9.06
C ALA A 28 -28.77 4.81 8.66
N LEU A 29 -28.35 6.01 8.23
CA LEU A 29 -29.27 7.07 7.79
C LEU A 29 -29.97 6.73 6.47
N ALA A 30 -29.31 6.03 5.55
CA ALA A 30 -29.96 5.58 4.32
C ALA A 30 -31.05 4.53 4.61
N ASN A 31 -30.84 3.66 5.59
CA ASN A 31 -31.82 2.66 6.01
C ASN A 31 -33.07 3.28 6.65
N THR A 32 -33.00 4.50 7.19
CA THR A 32 -34.19 5.24 7.66
C THR A 32 -34.96 5.92 6.53
N GLY A 33 -34.53 5.76 5.27
CA GLY A 33 -35.15 6.38 4.10
C GLY A 33 -34.69 7.82 3.85
N MET A 34 -33.69 8.32 4.57
CA MET A 34 -33.19 9.68 4.37
C MET A 34 -32.55 9.83 2.97
N PRO A 35 -32.90 10.88 2.19
CA PRO A 35 -32.29 11.13 0.90
C PRO A 35 -30.76 11.32 1.03
N ARG A 36 -30.00 10.70 0.12
CA ARG A 36 -28.52 10.73 0.11
C ARG A 36 -27.93 12.13 0.23
N ARG A 37 -28.59 13.10 -0.39
CA ARG A 37 -28.22 14.51 -0.37
C ARG A 37 -28.31 15.11 1.03
N ASN A 38 -29.36 14.77 1.78
CA ASN A 38 -29.55 15.21 3.15
C ASN A 38 -28.52 14.55 4.07
N ILE A 39 -28.25 13.26 3.87
CA ILE A 39 -27.18 12.54 4.58
C ILE A 39 -25.82 13.21 4.34
N SER A 40 -25.51 13.56 3.09
CA SER A 40 -24.25 14.21 2.72
C SER A 40 -24.11 15.60 3.34
N ASN A 41 -25.19 16.38 3.36
CA ASN A 41 -25.23 17.68 4.04
C ASN A 41 -25.05 17.55 5.56
N LEU A 42 -25.72 16.57 6.17
CA LEU A 42 -25.67 16.30 7.62
C LEU A 42 -24.28 15.86 8.07
N LEU A 43 -23.60 15.02 7.28
CA LEU A 43 -22.27 14.49 7.60
C LEU A 43 -21.12 15.35 7.06
N HIS A 44 -21.44 16.46 6.39
CA HIS A 44 -20.48 17.35 5.72
C HIS A 44 -19.56 16.61 4.74
N LEU A 45 -20.17 15.78 3.90
CA LEU A 45 -19.52 14.97 2.89
C LEU A 45 -19.99 15.40 1.49
N THR A 46 -19.18 15.09 0.48
CA THR A 46 -19.62 15.26 -0.91
C THR A 46 -20.63 14.18 -1.28
N GLU A 47 -21.56 14.50 -2.19
CA GLU A 47 -22.55 13.52 -2.69
C GLU A 47 -21.87 12.26 -3.27
N ARG A 48 -20.72 12.43 -3.93
CA ARG A 48 -19.92 11.33 -4.47
C ARG A 48 -19.41 10.40 -3.36
N GLN A 49 -19.03 10.92 -2.20
CA GLN A 49 -18.62 10.10 -1.05
C GLN A 49 -19.79 9.35 -0.45
N GLY A 50 -20.96 9.99 -0.35
CA GLY A 50 -22.21 9.34 0.05
C GLY A 50 -22.57 8.17 -0.87
N GLN A 51 -22.52 8.39 -2.19
CA GLN A 51 -22.75 7.34 -3.18
C GLN A 51 -21.72 6.20 -3.09
N TYR A 52 -20.43 6.54 -2.94
CA TYR A 52 -19.36 5.56 -2.82
C TYR A 52 -19.51 4.70 -1.55
N ALA A 53 -19.86 5.30 -0.41
CA ALA A 53 -20.07 4.60 0.85
C ALA A 53 -21.25 3.60 0.83
N LEU A 54 -22.28 3.88 0.02
CA LEU A 54 -23.43 2.98 -0.18
C LEU A 54 -23.11 1.82 -1.13
N THR A 55 -22.19 2.00 -2.06
CA THR A 55 -21.83 0.99 -3.08
C THR A 55 -20.66 0.11 -2.66
N GLN A 56 -19.81 0.57 -1.75
CA GLN A 56 -18.62 -0.14 -1.27
C GLN A 56 -18.80 -0.67 0.15
N SER A 57 -17.95 -1.62 0.56
CA SER A 57 -17.89 -2.14 1.92
C SER A 57 -17.69 -1.03 2.97
N VAL A 58 -18.27 -1.22 4.17
CA VAL A 58 -18.04 -0.35 5.34
C VAL A 58 -16.55 -0.32 5.67
N THR A 59 -15.95 -1.48 5.84
CA THR A 59 -14.51 -1.59 6.06
C THR A 59 -13.76 -1.25 4.77
N PRO A 60 -12.92 -0.19 4.77
CA PRO A 60 -12.11 0.16 3.61
C PRO A 60 -11.14 -0.98 3.26
N LYS A 61 -11.15 -1.42 2.00
CA LYS A 61 -10.15 -2.36 1.51
C LYS A 61 -8.87 -1.60 1.17
N ASN A 62 -7.81 -1.76 1.96
CA ASN A 62 -6.49 -1.19 1.67
C ASN A 62 -5.81 -1.99 0.56
N ASN A 63 -6.15 -1.69 -0.69
CA ASN A 63 -5.52 -2.32 -1.86
C ASN A 63 -4.24 -1.62 -2.32
N ARG A 64 -3.86 -0.51 -1.67
CA ARG A 64 -2.60 0.20 -1.97
C ARG A 64 -1.43 -0.56 -1.35
N THR A 65 -1.02 -1.60 -2.05
CA THR A 65 0.29 -2.21 -1.79
C THR A 65 1.35 -1.37 -2.48
N GLY A 66 2.47 -1.14 -1.78
CA GLY A 66 3.60 -0.42 -2.34
C GLY A 66 4.21 -1.14 -3.55
N ARG A 67 5.19 -0.51 -4.19
CA ARG A 67 5.94 -1.13 -5.29
C ARG A 67 6.50 -2.48 -4.83
N LYS A 68 6.25 -3.52 -5.62
CA LYS A 68 6.82 -4.86 -5.38
C LYS A 68 8.35 -4.79 -5.36
N HIS A 69 8.96 -5.63 -4.53
CA HIS A 69 10.41 -5.72 -4.46
C HIS A 69 11.01 -6.18 -5.79
N ALA A 70 12.20 -5.65 -6.12
CA ALA A 70 12.91 -6.02 -7.35
C ALA A 70 13.40 -7.48 -7.37
N ILE A 71 13.62 -8.05 -6.18
CA ILE A 71 14.01 -9.46 -6.01
C ILE A 71 12.87 -10.18 -5.28
N SER A 72 12.41 -11.29 -5.85
CA SER A 72 11.41 -12.16 -5.21
C SER A 72 11.94 -12.75 -3.90
N SER A 73 11.05 -13.31 -3.08
CA SER A 73 11.48 -13.93 -1.82
C SER A 73 12.39 -15.13 -2.07
N ASP A 74 12.02 -15.99 -3.03
CA ASP A 74 12.76 -17.22 -3.34
C ASP A 74 14.18 -16.92 -3.82
N LYS A 75 14.33 -15.99 -4.77
CA LYS A 75 15.64 -15.53 -5.24
C LYS A 75 16.47 -14.88 -4.15
N ALA A 76 15.82 -14.18 -3.22
CA ALA A 76 16.52 -13.57 -2.11
C ALA A 76 17.03 -14.63 -1.13
N GLN A 77 16.31 -15.74 -0.95
CA GLN A 77 16.77 -16.89 -0.17
C GLN A 77 17.95 -17.61 -0.86
N GLU A 78 17.89 -17.81 -2.18
CA GLU A 78 19.02 -18.34 -2.96
C GLU A 78 20.27 -17.46 -2.82
N LEU A 79 20.09 -16.15 -2.86
CA LEU A 79 21.16 -15.18 -2.65
C LEU A 79 21.75 -15.26 -1.22
N VAL A 80 20.93 -15.50 -0.20
CA VAL A 80 21.41 -15.76 1.17
C VAL A 80 22.20 -17.06 1.23
N ASN A 81 21.69 -18.14 0.63
CA ASN A 81 22.36 -19.43 0.59
C ASN A 81 23.72 -19.33 -0.11
N TRP A 82 23.78 -18.64 -1.24
CA TRP A 82 25.02 -18.33 -1.94
C TRP A 82 25.98 -17.53 -1.04
N ALA A 83 25.52 -16.48 -0.37
CA ALA A 83 26.35 -15.67 0.51
C ALA A 83 26.87 -16.45 1.73
N LEU A 84 26.18 -17.51 2.17
CA LEU A 84 26.58 -18.37 3.29
C LEU A 84 27.44 -19.56 2.86
N SER A 85 27.37 -19.96 1.59
CA SER A 85 28.09 -21.14 1.06
C SER A 85 29.61 -21.02 1.14
N ASP A 86 30.16 -19.81 1.04
CA ASP A 86 31.59 -19.57 1.13
C ASP A 86 31.89 -18.27 1.88
N GLY A 87 33.01 -18.26 2.61
CA GLY A 87 33.54 -17.07 3.28
C GLY A 87 33.87 -15.95 2.31
N SER A 88 34.40 -16.25 1.12
CA SER A 88 34.72 -15.24 0.11
C SER A 88 33.47 -14.47 -0.37
N HIS A 89 32.34 -15.17 -0.53
CA HIS A 89 31.05 -14.59 -0.95
C HIS A 89 30.52 -13.56 0.05
N ARG A 90 30.78 -13.76 1.35
CA ARG A 90 30.39 -12.78 2.40
C ARG A 90 31.08 -11.42 2.22
N HIS A 91 32.27 -11.41 1.62
CA HIS A 91 33.08 -10.21 1.45
C HIS A 91 32.95 -9.58 0.05
N ALA A 92 32.42 -10.30 -0.95
CA ALA A 92 32.21 -9.79 -2.30
C ALA A 92 31.43 -8.46 -2.32
N LYS A 93 31.75 -7.49 -3.17
CA LYS A 93 30.95 -6.25 -3.21
C LYS A 93 29.57 -6.55 -3.78
N PHE A 94 28.52 -5.92 -3.26
CA PHE A 94 27.15 -6.16 -3.74
C PHE A 94 26.98 -5.84 -5.23
N SER A 95 27.71 -4.87 -5.76
CA SER A 95 27.75 -4.53 -7.18
C SER A 95 28.38 -5.62 -8.07
N GLU A 96 29.26 -6.45 -7.49
CA GLU A 96 30.00 -7.51 -8.20
C GLU A 96 29.26 -8.85 -8.15
N ILE A 97 28.24 -8.99 -7.28
CA ILE A 97 27.48 -10.24 -7.14
C ILE A 97 26.86 -10.73 -8.45
N PRO A 98 26.24 -9.89 -9.31
CA PRO A 98 25.71 -10.36 -10.60
C PRO A 98 26.79 -10.97 -11.51
N THR A 99 28.05 -10.53 -11.37
CA THR A 99 29.20 -11.04 -12.13
C THR A 99 29.73 -12.34 -11.52
N ILE A 100 29.82 -12.43 -10.19
CA ILE A 100 30.38 -13.58 -9.48
C ILE A 100 29.38 -14.75 -9.44
N ALA A 101 28.09 -14.44 -9.34
CA ALA A 101 27.00 -15.42 -9.24
C ALA A 101 25.99 -15.25 -10.39
N PRO A 102 26.40 -15.52 -11.65
CA PRO A 102 25.52 -15.36 -12.81
C PRO A 102 24.30 -16.29 -12.76
N HIS A 103 24.43 -17.45 -12.09
CA HIS A 103 23.35 -18.42 -11.89
C HIS A 103 22.15 -17.86 -11.10
N LEU A 104 22.35 -16.81 -10.27
CA LEU A 104 21.25 -16.14 -9.54
C LEU A 104 20.40 -15.23 -10.44
N ASN A 105 20.83 -15.00 -11.69
CA ASN A 105 20.15 -14.18 -12.69
C ASN A 105 19.69 -12.83 -12.11
N LEU A 106 20.66 -12.09 -11.56
CA LEU A 106 20.51 -10.74 -10.99
C LEU A 106 20.87 -9.64 -12.00
N VAL A 107 20.75 -9.94 -13.30
CA VAL A 107 21.03 -8.98 -14.38
C VAL A 107 20.10 -7.77 -14.21
N ASN A 108 20.69 -6.57 -14.23
CA ASN A 108 20.00 -5.28 -14.01
C ASN A 108 19.49 -5.01 -12.59
N VAL A 109 19.90 -5.79 -11.59
CA VAL A 109 19.55 -5.53 -10.18
C VAL A 109 20.62 -4.65 -9.55
N GLY A 110 20.25 -3.44 -9.15
CA GLY A 110 21.18 -2.52 -8.49
C GLY A 110 21.60 -3.00 -7.10
N GLU A 111 22.79 -2.57 -6.65
CA GLU A 111 23.36 -2.92 -5.33
C GLU A 111 22.36 -2.71 -4.18
N LYS A 112 21.60 -1.61 -4.19
CA LYS A 112 20.62 -1.32 -3.13
C LYS A 112 19.55 -2.41 -3.04
N ALA A 113 19.07 -2.91 -4.18
CA ALA A 113 18.06 -3.97 -4.22
C ALA A 113 18.61 -5.30 -3.66
N ILE A 114 19.86 -5.64 -3.99
CA ILE A 114 20.57 -6.81 -3.47
C ILE A 114 20.72 -6.71 -1.95
N ARG A 115 21.19 -5.57 -1.45
CA ARG A 115 21.35 -5.33 -0.01
C ARG A 115 20.01 -5.40 0.74
N SER A 116 18.97 -4.76 0.20
CA SER A 116 17.63 -4.79 0.78
C SER A 116 17.03 -6.20 0.79
N ALA A 117 17.27 -7.00 -0.26
CA ALA A 117 16.79 -8.37 -0.33
C ALA A 117 17.46 -9.26 0.71
N LEU A 118 18.78 -9.17 0.87
CA LEU A 118 19.53 -9.87 1.91
C LEU A 118 19.04 -9.51 3.32
N LYS A 119 18.94 -8.20 3.61
CA LYS A 119 18.48 -7.72 4.93
C LYS A 119 17.06 -8.20 5.26
N ARG A 120 16.15 -8.16 4.29
CA ARG A 120 14.76 -8.63 4.45
C ARG A 120 14.71 -10.15 4.76
N ASN A 121 15.68 -10.91 4.28
CA ASN A 121 15.80 -12.36 4.54
C ASN A 121 16.76 -12.67 5.70
N GLY A 122 16.97 -11.71 6.61
CA GLY A 122 17.72 -11.93 7.85
C GLY A 122 19.25 -11.98 7.70
N TYR A 123 19.78 -11.73 6.50
CA TYR A 123 21.22 -11.68 6.29
C TYR A 123 21.75 -10.25 6.44
N GLU A 124 22.70 -10.07 7.35
CA GLU A 124 23.44 -8.82 7.51
C GLU A 124 24.93 -9.11 7.64
N ARG A 125 25.76 -8.35 6.91
CA ARG A 125 27.22 -8.45 7.04
C ARG A 125 27.63 -7.87 8.38
N ARG A 126 28.04 -8.73 9.31
CA ARG A 126 28.63 -8.29 10.57
C ARG A 126 30.04 -7.77 10.29
N VAL A 127 30.26 -6.48 10.54
CA VAL A 127 31.60 -5.91 10.61
C VAL A 127 32.13 -6.19 12.01
N ALA A 128 33.32 -6.79 12.13
CA ALA A 128 33.94 -6.97 13.43
C ALA A 128 34.13 -5.60 14.10
N LYS A 129 33.83 -5.50 15.42
CA LYS A 129 34.15 -4.30 16.19
C LYS A 129 35.67 -4.08 16.06
N LYS A 130 36.05 -2.92 15.54
CA LYS A 130 37.45 -2.49 15.49
C LYS A 130 37.98 -2.53 16.93
N ARG A 131 39.05 -3.30 17.16
CA ARG A 131 39.75 -3.35 18.45
C ARG A 131 40.54 -2.07 18.65
#